data_AF-A0A939MCR1-F1
#
_entry.id   AF-A0A939MCR1-F1
#
_cell.length_a   1.000
_cell.length_b   1.000
_cell.length_c   1.000
_cell.angle_alpha   90.00
_cell.angle_beta   90.00
_cell.angle_gamma   90.00
#
_symmetry.space_group_name_H-M   'P 1'
#
loop_
_entity.id
_entity.type
_entity.pdbx_description
1 polymer ?
#
loop_
_entity_poly.entity_id
_entity_poly.type
_entity_poly.pdbx_seq_one_letter_code
_entity_poly.pdbx_strand_id
1 'polypeptide(L)'
;MRPLSQTLTDLIGFTEEVITRPARHHGLAADTRYPLLAQEIRDADKRPAEGVRCTHSGVAIVACLDAFFASDMDPTSRWLGAIGALLPLLRGEAWQQLKSEKEAAGEAYRR
;
A
#
# COMPACT_ATOMS: atom_id res chain seq x y z
N MET A 1 -10.56 10.62 7.46
CA MET A 1 -9.62 9.74 6.73
C MET A 1 -9.25 10.37 5.42
N ARG A 2 -8.00 10.19 5.00
CA ARG A 2 -7.51 10.68 3.71
C ARG A 2 -8.04 9.82 2.54
N PRO A 3 -7.97 10.32 1.29
CA PRO A 3 -8.32 9.54 0.10
C PRO A 3 -7.53 8.23 0.01
N LEU A 4 -8.13 7.19 -0.59
CA LEU A 4 -7.47 5.90 -0.73
C LEU A 4 -6.30 6.02 -1.73
N SER A 5 -6.45 6.80 -2.79
CA SER A 5 -5.35 7.05 -3.74
C SER A 5 -4.10 7.58 -3.04
N GLN A 6 -4.24 8.51 -2.09
CA GLN A 6 -3.14 9.03 -1.28
C GLN A 6 -2.51 7.95 -0.42
N THR A 7 -3.33 7.09 0.21
CA THR A 7 -2.84 5.97 1.02
C THR A 7 -2.03 4.99 0.18
N LEU A 8 -2.49 4.68 -1.04
CA LEU A 8 -1.79 3.80 -1.97
C LEU A 8 -0.48 4.43 -2.47
N THR A 9 -0.46 5.73 -2.75
CA THR A 9 0.77 6.47 -3.11
C THR A 9 1.81 6.44 -1.99
N ASP A 10 1.39 6.64 -0.74
CA ASP A 10 2.30 6.56 0.39
C ASP A 10 2.81 5.13 0.61
N LEU A 11 1.97 4.12 0.40
CA LEU A 11 2.39 2.72 0.45
C LEU A 11 3.40 2.40 -0.66
N ILE A 12 3.25 2.95 -1.86
CA ILE A 12 4.24 2.81 -2.95
C ILE A 12 5.60 3.36 -2.49
N GLY A 13 5.64 4.59 -1.97
CA GLY A 13 6.89 5.21 -1.52
C GLY A 13 7.55 4.43 -0.38
N PHE A 14 6.76 3.98 0.61
CA PHE A 14 7.26 3.13 1.69
C PHE A 14 7.84 1.81 1.15
N THR A 15 7.12 1.19 0.21
CA THR A 15 7.52 -0.09 -0.38
C THR A 15 8.83 0.03 -1.18
N GLU A 16 8.98 1.10 -1.96
CA GLU A 16 10.22 1.41 -2.68
C GLU A 16 11.41 1.61 -1.73
N GLU A 17 11.19 2.28 -0.59
CA GLU A 17 12.21 2.44 0.44
C GLU A 17 12.63 1.09 1.02
N VAL A 18 11.67 0.23 1.38
CA VAL A 18 11.95 -1.11 1.91
C VAL A 18 12.75 -1.96 0.92
N ILE A 19 12.38 -1.95 -0.37
CA ILE A 19 13.10 -2.73 -1.40
C ILE A 19 14.53 -2.21 -1.58
N THR A 20 14.71 -0.89 -1.62
CA THR A 20 16.02 -0.29 -1.94
C THR A 20 16.96 -0.22 -0.74
N ARG A 21 16.41 -0.17 0.48
CA ARG A 21 17.17 0.03 1.72
C ARG A 21 16.61 -0.84 2.87
N PRO A 22 16.48 -2.17 2.69
CA PRO A 22 15.87 -3.05 3.69
C PRO A 22 16.56 -2.97 5.05
N ALA A 23 17.89 -2.77 5.04
CA ALA A 23 18.68 -2.71 6.27
C ALA A 23 18.32 -1.54 7.20
N ARG A 24 17.71 -0.46 6.68
CA ARG A 24 17.24 0.67 7.50
C ARG A 24 16.06 0.32 8.39
N HIS A 25 15.39 -0.79 8.09
CA HIS A 25 14.24 -1.27 8.84
C HIS A 25 14.63 -2.36 9.85
N HIS A 26 15.91 -2.78 9.94
CA HIS A 26 16.37 -3.66 11.02
C HIS A 26 16.39 -2.93 12.37
N GLY A 27 15.75 -3.53 13.38
CA GLY A 27 15.75 -3.07 14.78
C GLY A 27 14.54 -2.23 15.17
N LEU A 28 14.46 -1.88 16.47
CA LEU A 28 13.36 -1.17 17.14
C LEU A 28 12.96 0.21 16.55
N ALA A 29 13.57 0.66 15.46
CA ALA A 29 13.19 1.85 14.70
C ALA A 29 12.03 1.56 13.73
N ALA A 30 11.03 0.78 14.19
CA ALA A 30 9.81 0.51 13.46
C ALA A 30 9.06 1.84 13.27
N ASP A 31 9.27 2.43 12.10
CA ASP A 31 8.62 3.66 11.66
C ASP A 31 7.11 3.52 11.91
N THR A 32 6.55 4.42 12.74
CA THR A 32 5.11 4.45 13.06
C THR A 32 4.24 4.61 11.82
N ARG A 33 4.84 5.00 10.70
CA ARG A 33 4.19 5.11 9.39
C ARG A 33 3.69 3.77 8.86
N TYR A 34 4.42 2.65 9.06
CA TYR A 34 3.97 1.36 8.51
C TYR A 34 2.68 0.84 9.16
N PRO A 35 2.58 0.74 10.51
CA PRO A 35 1.36 0.28 11.15
C PRO A 35 0.13 1.11 10.76
N LEU A 36 0.29 2.43 10.62
CA LEU A 36 -0.79 3.33 10.17
C LEU A 36 -1.20 3.03 8.71
N LEU A 37 -0.23 2.94 7.79
CA LEU A 37 -0.50 2.60 6.39
C LEU A 37 -1.19 1.24 6.24
N ALA A 38 -0.69 0.23 6.94
CA ALA A 38 -1.25 -1.11 6.92
C ALA A 38 -2.69 -1.13 7.43
N GLN A 39 -2.98 -0.38 8.50
CA GLN A 39 -4.33 -0.26 9.04
C GLN A 39 -5.29 0.43 8.05
N GLU A 40 -4.87 1.56 7.45
CA GLU A 40 -5.70 2.28 6.49
C GLU A 40 -6.06 1.43 5.26
N ILE A 41 -5.13 0.63 4.76
CA ILE A 41 -5.38 -0.31 3.65
C ILE A 41 -6.37 -1.40 4.07
N ARG A 42 -6.18 -2.02 5.23
CA ARG A 42 -7.09 -3.06 5.74
C ARG A 42 -8.50 -2.48 5.98
N ASP A 43 -8.59 -1.24 6.45
CA ASP A 43 -9.88 -0.58 6.68
C ASP A 43 -10.56 -0.15 5.38
N ALA A 44 -9.79 0.23 4.36
CA ALA A 44 -10.32 0.48 3.03
C ALA A 44 -10.84 -0.81 2.39
N ASP A 45 -10.12 -1.93 2.54
CA ASP A 45 -10.52 -3.21 1.97
C ASP A 45 -11.80 -3.78 2.62
N LYS A 46 -12.03 -3.52 3.91
CA LYS A 46 -13.27 -3.94 4.57
C LYS A 46 -14.51 -3.17 4.12
N ARG A 47 -14.36 -2.02 3.45
CA ARG A 47 -15.52 -1.21 3.02
C ARG A 47 -16.17 -1.79 1.77
N PRO A 48 -17.49 -1.57 1.61
CA PRO A 48 -18.13 -1.74 0.31
C PRO A 48 -17.40 -0.93 -0.76
N ALA A 49 -17.16 -1.52 -1.92
CA ALA A 49 -16.58 -0.82 -3.06
C ALA A 49 -17.73 -0.32 -3.95
N GLU A 50 -17.78 0.98 -4.20
CA GLU A 50 -18.76 1.61 -5.11
C GLU A 50 -18.31 1.55 -6.58
N GLY A 51 -17.26 0.78 -6.89
CA GLY A 51 -16.66 0.66 -8.22
C GLY A 51 -15.60 -0.45 -8.27
N VAL A 52 -14.59 -0.28 -9.14
CA VAL A 52 -13.45 -1.22 -9.22
C VAL A 52 -12.68 -1.17 -7.90
N ARG A 53 -12.52 -2.34 -7.27
CA ARG A 53 -11.76 -2.47 -6.03
C ARG A 53 -10.26 -2.32 -6.30
N CYS A 54 -9.65 -1.32 -5.66
CA CYS A 54 -8.24 -0.95 -5.84
C CYS A 54 -7.40 -1.22 -4.57
N THR A 55 -7.72 -2.27 -3.82
CA THR A 55 -7.08 -2.61 -2.54
C THR A 55 -6.33 -3.95 -2.57
N HIS A 56 -6.48 -4.78 -3.61
CA HIS A 56 -6.00 -6.16 -3.57
C HIS A 56 -4.48 -6.24 -3.51
N SER A 57 -3.80 -5.46 -4.35
CA SER A 57 -2.33 -5.43 -4.35
C SER A 57 -1.79 -4.74 -3.10
N GLY A 58 -2.51 -3.74 -2.57
CA GLY A 58 -2.20 -3.10 -1.29
C GLY A 58 -2.25 -4.09 -0.12
N VAL A 59 -3.31 -4.89 -0.03
CA VAL A 59 -3.45 -5.95 0.99
C VAL A 59 -2.35 -7.00 0.85
N ALA A 60 -2.04 -7.42 -0.37
CA ALA A 60 -0.97 -8.39 -0.64
C ALA A 60 0.42 -7.85 -0.23
N ILE A 61 0.72 -6.58 -0.53
CA ILE A 61 1.96 -5.93 -0.10
C ILE A 61 2.02 -5.83 1.42
N VAL A 62 0.93 -5.43 2.08
CA VAL A 62 0.87 -5.37 3.54
C VAL A 62 1.19 -6.73 4.16
N ALA A 63 0.60 -7.82 3.65
CA ALA A 63 0.87 -9.17 4.12
C ALA A 63 2.33 -9.60 3.91
N CYS A 64 2.93 -9.25 2.76
CA CYS A 64 4.34 -9.54 2.51
C CYS A 64 5.27 -8.73 3.43
N LEU A 65 4.93 -7.46 3.70
CA LEU A 65 5.66 -6.61 4.64
C LEU A 65 5.55 -7.12 6.07
N ASP A 66 4.36 -7.54 6.52
CA ASP A 66 4.16 -8.17 7.83
C ASP A 66 5.07 -9.40 7.96
N ALA A 67 5.11 -10.26 6.93
CA ALA A 67 5.94 -11.46 6.92
C ALA A 67 7.45 -11.16 6.83
N PHE A 68 7.84 -10.11 6.10
CA PHE A 68 9.22 -9.64 6.04
C PHE A 68 9.69 -9.11 7.41
N PHE A 69 8.92 -8.24 8.05
CA PHE A 69 9.25 -7.67 9.36
C PHE A 69 9.16 -8.67 10.51
N ALA A 70 8.32 -9.70 10.41
CA ALA A 70 8.27 -10.80 11.37
C ALA A 70 9.44 -11.79 11.22
N SER A 71 10.21 -11.71 10.12
CA SER A 71 11.41 -12.51 9.90
C SER A 71 12.67 -11.74 10.32
N ASP A 72 13.85 -12.33 10.08
CA ASP A 72 15.13 -11.65 10.34
C ASP A 72 15.39 -10.47 9.38
N MET A 73 14.43 -10.09 8.52
CA MET A 73 14.52 -9.01 7.54
C MET A 73 15.71 -9.18 6.57
N ASP A 74 16.03 -10.44 6.26
CA ASP A 74 17.11 -10.81 5.35
C ASP A 74 16.96 -10.09 3.98
N PRO A 75 17.98 -9.34 3.50
CA PRO A 75 17.96 -8.72 2.17
C PRO A 75 17.77 -9.69 1.01
N THR A 76 17.99 -10.99 1.21
CA THR A 76 17.73 -12.05 0.22
C THR A 76 16.35 -12.71 0.37
N SER A 77 15.51 -12.19 1.29
CA SER A 77 14.21 -12.74 1.60
C SER A 77 13.29 -12.81 0.38
N ARG A 78 12.62 -13.95 0.21
CA ARG A 78 11.57 -14.15 -0.81
C ARG A 78 10.47 -13.10 -0.72
N TRP A 79 10.25 -12.53 0.46
CA TRP A 79 9.24 -11.49 0.67
C TRP A 79 9.61 -10.19 -0.05
N LEU A 80 10.89 -9.81 -0.11
CA LEU A 80 11.33 -8.63 -0.88
C LEU A 80 11.09 -8.83 -2.38
N GLY A 81 11.31 -10.05 -2.89
CA GLY A 81 10.99 -10.40 -4.28
C GLY A 81 9.49 -10.29 -4.58
N ALA A 82 8.65 -10.82 -3.69
CA ALA A 82 7.19 -10.73 -3.82
C ALA A 82 6.70 -9.27 -3.77
N ILE A 83 7.23 -8.47 -2.83
CA ILE A 83 6.93 -7.05 -2.69
C ILE A 83 7.28 -6.29 -3.99
N GLY A 84 8.48 -6.53 -4.54
CA GLY A 84 8.90 -5.93 -5.81
C GLY A 84 8.01 -6.31 -6.99
N ALA A 85 7.55 -7.57 -7.06
CA ALA A 85 6.66 -8.04 -8.11
C ALA A 85 5.24 -7.45 -8.02
N LEU A 86 4.76 -7.11 -6.82
CA LEU A 86 3.43 -6.51 -6.60
C LEU A 86 3.41 -5.00 -6.86
N LEU A 87 4.55 -4.33 -6.81
CA LEU A 87 4.64 -2.86 -6.92
C LEU A 87 4.03 -2.29 -8.21
N PRO A 88 4.21 -2.88 -9.41
CA PRO A 88 3.53 -2.40 -10.62
C PRO A 88 2.00 -2.50 -10.54
N LEU A 89 1.48 -3.55 -9.90
CA LEU A 89 0.03 -3.71 -9.69
C LEU A 89 -0.50 -2.63 -8.75
N LEU A 90 0.24 -2.33 -7.68
CA LEU A 90 -0.10 -1.26 -6.73
C LEU A 90 -0.15 0.12 -7.40
N ARG A 91 0.80 0.40 -8.31
CA ARG A 91 0.77 1.63 -9.11
C ARG A 91 -0.46 1.69 -10.01
N GLY A 92 -0.88 0.56 -10.60
CA GLY A 92 -2.11 0.46 -11.38
C GLY A 92 -3.36 0.74 -10.54
N GLU A 93 -3.47 0.12 -9.36
CA GLU A 93 -4.58 0.35 -8.43
C GLU A 93 -4.62 1.80 -7.93
N ALA A 94 -3.46 2.39 -7.60
CA ALA A 94 -3.37 3.79 -7.19
C ALA A 94 -3.86 4.76 -8.27
N TRP A 95 -3.48 4.51 -9.53
CA TRP A 95 -3.95 5.31 -10.66
C TRP A 95 -5.46 5.15 -10.89
N GLN A 96 -5.96 3.92 -10.88
CA GLN A 96 -7.39 3.65 -11.06
C GLN A 96 -8.21 4.31 -9.94
N GLN A 97 -7.75 4.23 -8.70
CA GLN A 97 -8.41 4.86 -7.56
C GLN A 97 -8.41 6.38 -7.67
N LEU A 98 -7.29 6.99 -8.07
CA LEU A 98 -7.22 8.44 -8.30
C LEU A 98 -8.22 8.90 -9.38
N LYS A 99 -8.37 8.10 -10.44
CA LYS A 99 -9.35 8.36 -11.50
C LYS A 99 -10.78 8.31 -10.94
N SER A 100 -11.13 7.26 -10.19
CA SER A 100 -12.46 7.11 -9.60
C SER A 100 -12.79 8.23 -8.61
N GLU A 101 -11.84 8.66 -7.79
CA GLU A 101 -12.03 9.77 -6.85
C GLU A 101 -12.27 11.11 -7.57
N LYS A 102 -11.61 11.34 -8.71
CA LYS A 102 -11.85 12.53 -9.55
C LYS A 102 -13.22 12.50 -10.22
N GLU A 103 -13.65 11.35 -10.71
CA GLU A 103 -14.98 11.16 -11.32
C GLU A 103 -16.08 11.44 -10.29
N ALA A 104 -15.98 10.88 -9.09
CA ALA A 104 -16.92 11.12 -7.99
C ALA A 104 -16.99 12.61 -7.57
N ALA A 105 -15.84 13.29 -7.49
CA ALA A 105 -15.80 14.72 -7.20
C ALA A 105 -16.45 15.57 -8.31
N GLY A 106 -16.29 15.19 -9.57
CA GLY A 106 -16.92 15.85 -10.71
C GLY A 106 -18.44 15.65 -10.77
N GLU A 107 -18.94 14.48 -10.35
CA GLU A 107 -20.38 14.22 -10.22
C GLU A 107 -21.02 15.00 -9.07
N ALA A 108 -20.32 15.15 -7.95
CA ALA A 108 -20.79 15.96 -6.83
C ALA A 108 -20.93 17.45 -7.17
N TYR A 109 -20.10 17.98 -8.08
CA TYR A 109 -20.20 19.37 -8.55
C TYR A 109 -21.36 19.62 -9.53
N ARG A 110 -21.85 18.57 -10.22
CA ARG A 110 -22.93 18.68 -11.21
C ARG A 110 -24.33 18.48 -10.63
N ARG A 111 -24.44 18.12 -9.35
CA ARG A 111 -25.71 18.00 -8.60
C ARG A 111 -25.92 19.23 -7.73
#